data_AF-A0A0Q5P008-F1
#
_entry.id   AF-A0A0Q5P008-F1
#
_cell.length_a   1.000
_cell.length_b   1.000
_cell.length_c   1.000
_cell.angle_alpha   90.00
_cell.angle_beta   90.00
_cell.angle_gamma   90.00
#
_symmetry.space_group_name_H-M   'P 1'
#
loop_
_entity.id
_entity.type
_entity.pdbx_description
1 polymer ?
#
loop_
_entity_poly.entity_id
_entity_poly.type
_entity_poly.pdbx_seq_one_letter_code
_entity_poly.pdbx_strand_id
1 'polypeptide(L)' 'MHPKFCWTSHKGDQFNRETYLRSNIEGQNTWHAQTLEQADITVIGDMAVLTCLVTDDVTTMGSQNQ' A
#
# COMPACT_ATOMS: atom_id res chain seq x y z
N MET A 1 0.46 -12.88 0.22
CA MET A 1 1.30 -12.06 1.13
C MET A 1 2.09 -12.96 2.07
N HIS A 2 3.39 -12.69 2.26
CA HIS A 2 4.24 -13.43 3.19
C HIS A 2 3.74 -13.31 4.65
N PRO A 3 3.86 -14.33 5.52
CA PRO A 3 3.40 -14.27 6.91
C PRO A 3 4.07 -13.17 7.74
N LYS A 4 5.34 -12.85 7.44
CA LYS A 4 6.10 -11.76 8.08
C LYS A 4 6.00 -10.42 7.34
N PHE A 5 4.92 -10.22 6.58
CA PHE A 5 4.73 -8.97 5.85
C PHE A 5 4.68 -7.78 6.81
N CYS A 6 5.40 -6.72 6.45
CA CYS A 6 5.42 -5.44 7.13
C CYS A 6 5.32 -4.33 6.07
N TRP A 7 4.49 -3.33 6.33
CA TRP A 7 4.34 -2.17 5.46
C TRP A 7 4.39 -0.89 6.29
N THR A 8 5.09 0.10 5.77
CA THR A 8 5.19 1.43 6.37
C THR A 8 4.49 2.42 5.46
N SER A 9 3.55 3.19 6.01
CA SER A 9 2.81 4.21 5.25
C SER A 9 3.66 5.45 4.98
N HIS A 10 3.16 6.32 4.09
CA HIS A 10 3.73 7.66 3.89
C HIS A 10 3.70 8.53 5.17
N LYS A 11 2.90 8.17 6.19
CA LYS A 11 2.86 8.83 7.50
C LYS A 11 3.80 8.21 8.53
N GLY A 12 4.48 7.11 8.18
CA GLY A 12 5.35 6.34 9.08
C GLY A 12 4.63 5.28 9.91
N ASP A 13 3.32 5.11 9.74
CA ASP A 13 2.55 4.07 10.43
C ASP A 13 2.98 2.68 9.94
N GLN A 14 3.13 1.72 10.86
CA GLN A 14 3.50 0.35 10.52
C GLN A 14 2.30 -0.60 10.60
N PHE A 15 2.20 -1.45 9.60
CA PHE A 15 1.13 -2.44 9.46
C PHE A 15 1.72 -3.83 9.30
N ASN A 16 1.19 -4.78 10.06
CA ASN A 16 1.41 -6.18 9.79
C ASN A 16 0.45 -6.66 8.69
N ARG A 17 0.59 -7.92 8.29
CA ARG A 17 -0.27 -8.53 7.26
C ARG A 17 -1.77 -8.30 7.50
N GLU A 18 -2.26 -8.54 8.70
CA GLU A 18 -3.69 -8.50 9.01
C GLU A 18 -4.23 -7.07 9.02
N THR A 19 -3.51 -6.14 9.66
CA THR A 19 -3.93 -4.74 9.74
C THR A 19 -3.83 -4.05 8.38
N TYR A 20 -2.83 -4.41 7.56
CA TYR A 20 -2.75 -3.94 6.18
C TYR A 20 -3.95 -4.41 5.35
N LEU A 21 -4.27 -5.70 5.38
CA LEU A 21 -5.40 -6.25 4.61
C LEU A 21 -6.73 -5.61 5.04
N ARG A 22 -6.98 -5.48 6.35
CA ARG A 22 -8.19 -4.82 6.86
C ARG A 22 -8.32 -3.38 6.35
N SER A 23 -7.23 -2.60 6.39
CA SER A 23 -7.22 -1.21 5.92
C SER A 23 -7.54 -1.07 4.42
N ASN A 24 -7.10 -2.04 3.63
CA ASN A 24 -7.21 -1.97 2.17
C ASN A 24 -8.47 -2.66 1.61
N ILE A 25 -9.07 -3.60 2.34
CA ILE A 25 -10.19 -4.43 1.86
C ILE A 25 -11.49 -4.15 2.62
N GLU A 26 -11.40 -3.90 3.93
CA GLU A 26 -12.56 -3.79 4.83
C GLU A 26 -12.74 -2.36 5.39
N GLY A 27 -11.90 -1.44 4.96
CA GLY A 27 -11.82 -0.06 5.47
C GLY A 27 -12.74 0.93 4.76
N GLN A 28 -12.60 2.20 5.13
CA GLN A 28 -13.28 3.35 4.51
C GLN A 28 -12.73 3.70 3.11
N ASN A 29 -11.75 2.94 2.62
CA ASN A 29 -11.07 3.20 1.36
C ASN A 29 -11.77 2.44 0.22
N THR A 30 -12.26 3.19 -0.76
CA THR A 30 -12.70 2.65 -2.05
C THR A 30 -11.57 2.87 -3.05
N TRP A 31 -10.95 1.77 -3.48
CA TRP A 31 -9.89 1.77 -4.48
C TRP A 31 -10.48 1.83 -5.89
N HIS A 32 -10.03 2.81 -6.69
CA HIS A 32 -10.45 2.95 -8.09
C HIS A 32 -9.35 2.54 -9.05
N ALA A 33 -8.13 3.00 -8.80
CA ALA A 33 -6.96 2.66 -9.60
C ALA A 33 -5.66 2.79 -8.79
N GLN A 34 -4.63 2.13 -9.29
CA GLN A 34 -3.25 2.36 -8.86
C GLN A 34 -2.38 2.30 -10.11
N THR A 35 -1.57 3.33 -10.33
CA THR A 35 -0.61 3.37 -11.43
C THR A 35 0.81 3.40 -10.88
N LEU A 36 1.68 2.59 -11.50
CA LEU A 36 3.10 2.51 -11.19
C LEU A 36 3.87 3.06 -12.39
N GLU A 37 4.68 4.08 -12.14
CA GLU A 37 5.53 4.72 -13.13
C GLU A 37 6.98 4.66 -12.69
N GLN A 38 7.91 4.80 -13.64
CA GLN A 38 9.36 4.80 -13.36
C GLN A 38 9.80 3.59 -12.53
N ALA A 39 9.23 2.42 -12.82
CA ALA A 39 9.53 1.21 -12.09
C ALA A 39 10.97 0.76 -12.37
N ASP A 40 11.75 0.62 -11.31
CA ASP A 40 13.07 0.04 -11.30
C ASP A 40 13.06 -1.23 -10.43
N ILE A 41 13.54 -2.34 -11.00
CA ILE A 41 13.54 -3.64 -10.35
C ILE A 41 14.99 -4.12 -10.26
N THR A 42 15.47 -4.34 -9.05
CA THR A 42 16.77 -4.95 -8.77
C THR A 42 16.56 -6.34 -8.17
N VAL A 43 17.13 -7.37 -8.79
CA VAL A 43 17.09 -8.76 -8.29
C VAL A 43 18.41 -9.11 -7.59
N ILE A 44 18.32 -9.67 -6.38
CA ILE A 44 19.45 -10.06 -5.53
C ILE A 44 19.19 -11.49 -5.03
N GLY A 45 19.82 -12.47 -5.68
CA GLY A 45 19.60 -13.88 -5.35
C GLY A 45 18.14 -14.28 -5.56
N ASP A 46 17.46 -14.65 -4.48
CA ASP A 46 16.04 -15.01 -4.44
C ASP A 46 15.11 -13.84 -4.07
N MET A 47 15.66 -12.65 -3.86
CA MET A 47 14.93 -11.42 -3.52
C MET A 47 14.86 -10.46 -4.71
N ALA A 48 13.79 -9.66 -4.77
CA ALA A 48 13.71 -8.50 -5.64
C ALA A 48 13.31 -7.26 -4.85
N VAL A 49 13.90 -6.11 -5.20
CA VAL A 49 13.52 -4.78 -4.72
C VAL A 49 12.90 -4.03 -5.89
N LEU A 50 11.68 -3.54 -5.69
CA LEU A 50 10.99 -2.65 -6.62
C LEU A 50 11.00 -1.24 -6.04
N THR A 51 11.47 -0.26 -6.80
CA THR A 51 11.23 1.16 -6.53
C THR A 51 10.42 1.74 -7.69
N CYS A 52 9.47 2.62 -7.40
CA CYS A 52 8.61 3.25 -8.40
C CYS A 52 7.96 4.50 -7.84
N LEU A 53 7.46 5.34 -8.74
CA LEU A 53 6.48 6.37 -8.41
C LEU A 53 5.08 5.73 -8.47
N VAL A 54 4.33 5.80 -7.37
CA VAL A 54 2.98 5.25 -7.28
C VAL A 54 1.98 6.39 -7.18
N THR A 55 0.92 6.34 -7.99
CA THR A 55 -0.28 7.16 -7.82
C THR A 55 -1.44 6.25 -7.42
N ASP A 56 -1.97 6.49 -6.22
CA ASP A 56 -3.15 5.81 -5.69
C ASP A 56 -4.39 6.67 -5.93
N ASP A 57 -5.34 6.19 -6.74
CA ASP A 57 -6.67 6.78 -6.86
C ASP A 57 -7.62 6.06 -5.89
N VAL A 58 -7.75 6.66 -4.71
CA VAL A 58 -8.49 6.10 -3.58
C VAL A 58 -9.37 7.16 -2.98
N THR A 59 -10.66 6.85 -2.85
CA THR A 59 -11.58 7.65 -2.05
C THR A 59 -11.62 7.09 -0.63
N THR A 60 -11.20 7.89 0.34
CA THR A 60 -11.36 7.58 1.76
C THR A 60 -12.61 8.25 2.30
N MET A 61 -13.56 7.47 2.81
CA MET A 61 -14.72 7.98 3.54
C MET A 61 -14.30 8.46 4.94
N GLY A 62 -13.65 9.62 5.01
CA GLY A 62 -13.38 10.34 6.27
C GLY A 62 -14.44 11.40 6.52
N SER A 63 -15.15 11.28 7.65
CA SER A 63 -16.15 12.18 8.25
C SER A 63 -16.46 13.49 7.50
N GLN A 64 -17.68 13.61 6.95
CA GLN A 64 -18.30 14.93 6.83
C GLN A 64 -18.47 15.49 8.25
N ASN A 65 -17.54 16.34 8.69
CA ASN A 65 -17.87 17.33 9.72
C ASN A 65 -18.40 18.57 9.00
N GLN A 66 -19.61 18.96 9.41
CA GLN A 66 -20.21 20.29 9.22
C GLN A 66 -19.27 21.40 9.66
#